data_AF-A0A957TR10-F1
#
_entry.id   AF-A0A957TR10-F1
#
_cell.length_a   1.000
_cell.length_b   1.000
_cell.length_c   1.000
_cell.angle_alpha   90.00
_cell.angle_beta   90.00
_cell.angle_gamma   90.00
#
_symmetry.space_group_name_H-M   'P 1'
#
loop_
_entity.id
_entity.type
_entity.pdbx_description
1 polymer ?
#
loop_
_entity_poly.entity_id
_entity_poly.type
_entity_poly.pdbx_seq_one_letter_code
_entity_poly.pdbx_strand_id
1 'polypeptide(L)'
;MPKSLPIDPTTMRQPGVLTAPSIPLNRYRTDPQWEADRYGSAHLVRIYRDMLYLRAFETMLDQLKREGVYAGIRYTHAGPAHLSIGQEAAAVG
;
A
#
# COMPACT_ATOMS: atom_id res chain seq x y z
N MET A 1 -3.83 0.98 34.88
CA MET A 1 -2.96 2.02 35.47
C MET A 1 -2.35 2.83 34.33
N PRO A 2 -2.51 4.16 34.29
CA PRO A 2 -1.86 4.98 33.28
C PRO A 2 -0.34 4.90 33.48
N LYS A 3 0.40 4.62 32.41
CA LYS A 3 1.85 4.79 32.42
C LYS A 3 2.12 6.31 32.43
N SER A 4 2.41 6.88 33.59
CA SER A 4 2.92 8.24 33.68
C SER A 4 4.38 8.24 33.23
N LEU A 5 4.68 9.01 32.18
CA LEU A 5 6.04 9.29 31.74
C LEU A 5 6.38 10.72 32.18
N PRO A 6 7.04 10.93 33.32
CA PRO A 6 7.45 12.27 33.75
C PRO A 6 8.47 12.83 32.75
N ILE A 7 8.17 13.99 32.16
CA ILE A 7 9.04 14.69 31.21
C ILE A 7 9.63 15.90 31.93
N ASP A 8 10.91 15.84 32.28
CA ASP A 8 11.66 16.94 32.89
C ASP A 8 12.45 17.71 31.82
N PRO A 9 12.13 19.00 31.55
CA PRO A 9 12.83 19.82 30.58
C PRO A 9 14.33 19.97 30.85
N THR A 10 14.76 19.94 32.12
CA THR A 10 16.17 20.08 32.49
C THR A 10 16.99 18.85 32.08
N THR A 11 16.36 17.67 32.05
CA THR A 11 16.98 16.41 31.66
C THR A 11 16.86 16.17 30.14
N MET A 12 15.68 16.42 29.57
CA MET A 12 15.38 16.15 28.16
C MET A 12 16.10 17.08 27.18
N ARG A 13 16.56 18.26 27.64
CA ARG A 13 17.24 19.26 26.82
C ARG A 13 18.75 19.34 27.08
N GLN A 14 19.32 18.36 27.80
CA GLN A 14 20.76 18.31 28.01
C GLN A 14 21.50 18.21 26.67
N PRO A 15 22.63 18.93 26.49
CA PRO A 15 23.48 18.76 25.33
C PRO A 15 23.97 17.32 25.23
N GLY A 16 23.89 16.74 24.02
CA GLY A 16 24.33 15.37 23.79
C GLY A 16 24.38 15.03 22.32
N VAL A 17 24.96 13.88 22.00
CA VAL A 17 25.04 13.37 20.62
C VAL A 17 24.18 12.11 20.52
N LEU A 18 23.12 12.18 19.73
CA LEU A 18 22.33 11.01 19.39
C LEU A 18 23.10 10.18 18.36
N THR A 19 23.55 8.98 18.74
CA THR A 19 24.12 8.01 17.80
C THR A 19 23.05 6.99 17.44
N ALA A 20 22.55 7.06 16.20
CA ALA A 20 21.58 6.09 15.69
C ALA A 20 22.31 4.93 14.98
N PRO A 21 21.78 3.69 15.05
CA PRO A 21 22.26 2.62 14.20
C PRO A 21 22.01 2.96 12.72
N SER A 22 22.78 2.35 11.83
CA SER A 22 22.51 2.44 10.40
C SER A 22 21.12 1.86 10.10
N ILE A 23 20.25 2.67 9.52
CA ILE A 23 18.91 2.24 9.10
C ILE A 23 19.03 1.73 7.67
N PRO A 24 18.88 0.43 7.43
CA PRO A 24 19.02 -0.11 6.10
C PRO A 24 17.77 0.24 5.28
N LEU A 25 17.96 0.89 4.13
CA LEU A 25 16.88 1.30 3.23
C LEU A 25 16.76 0.31 2.07
N ASN A 26 15.53 0.06 1.60
CA ASN A 26 15.22 -0.70 0.38
C ASN A 26 15.98 -2.04 0.27
N ARG A 27 16.04 -2.79 1.38
CA ARG A 27 16.80 -4.06 1.46
C ARG A 27 16.20 -5.21 0.67
N TYR A 28 14.91 -5.10 0.35
CA TYR A 28 14.23 -6.10 -0.44
C TYR A 28 14.92 -6.22 -1.80
N ARG A 29 15.37 -7.43 -2.14
CA ARG A 29 15.88 -7.77 -3.46
C ARG A 29 15.04 -8.91 -3.99
N THR A 30 14.41 -8.69 -5.13
CA THR A 30 13.58 -9.69 -5.79
C THR A 30 14.44 -10.84 -6.30
N ASP A 31 14.07 -12.06 -5.93
CA ASP A 31 14.57 -13.30 -6.52
C ASP A 31 13.35 -14.12 -6.99
N PRO A 32 13.01 -14.05 -8.28
CA PRO A 32 11.83 -14.73 -8.80
C PRO A 32 11.86 -16.25 -8.62
N GLN A 33 13.04 -16.87 -8.63
CA GLN A 33 13.17 -18.31 -8.45
C GLN A 33 12.85 -18.68 -7.00
N TRP A 34 13.46 -17.98 -6.05
CA TRP A 34 13.17 -18.19 -4.63
C TRP A 34 11.69 -17.92 -4.28
N GLU A 35 11.10 -16.87 -4.85
CA GLU A 35 9.68 -16.57 -4.67
C GLU A 35 8.79 -17.68 -5.24
N ALA A 36 9.11 -18.18 -6.44
CA ALA A 36 8.40 -19.29 -7.06
C ALA A 36 8.53 -20.59 -6.26
N ASP A 37 9.71 -20.88 -5.71
CA ASP A 37 9.95 -22.05 -4.87
C ASP A 37 9.20 -21.97 -3.54
N ARG A 38 9.13 -20.76 -2.95
CA ARG A 38 8.45 -20.52 -1.67
C ARG A 38 6.93 -20.48 -1.77
N TYR A 39 6.40 -19.78 -2.77
CA TYR A 39 4.97 -19.47 -2.87
C TYR A 39 4.26 -20.28 -3.97
N GLY A 40 5.00 -20.85 -4.92
CA GLY A 40 4.47 -21.57 -6.07
C GLY A 40 4.05 -20.64 -7.21
N SER A 41 4.54 -20.91 -8.42
CA SER A 41 4.27 -20.06 -9.60
C SER A 41 2.78 -19.87 -9.88
N ALA A 42 1.97 -20.92 -9.73
CA ALA A 42 0.53 -20.83 -9.94
C ALA A 42 -0.17 -19.92 -8.92
N HIS A 43 0.35 -19.83 -7.69
CA HIS A 43 -0.17 -18.92 -6.68
C HIS A 43 0.27 -17.47 -6.97
N LEU A 44 1.52 -17.25 -7.36
CA LEU A 44 2.00 -15.92 -7.77
C LEU A 44 1.20 -15.36 -8.96
N VAL A 45 0.87 -16.20 -9.95
CA VAL A 45 0.00 -15.80 -11.08
C VAL A 45 -1.40 -15.43 -10.59
N ARG A 46 -1.94 -16.13 -9.60
CA ARG A 46 -3.25 -15.80 -9.00
C ARG A 46 -3.21 -14.46 -8.27
N ILE A 47 -2.19 -14.21 -7.46
CA ILE A 47 -1.98 -12.92 -6.78
C ILE A 47 -1.94 -11.78 -7.81
N TYR A 48 -1.16 -11.94 -8.88
CA TYR A 48 -1.10 -10.94 -9.96
C TYR A 48 -2.45 -10.71 -10.62
N ARG A 49 -3.18 -11.78 -10.94
CA ARG A 49 -4.51 -11.69 -11.56
C ARG A 49 -5.49 -10.93 -10.66
N ASP A 50 -5.49 -11.20 -9.37
CA ASP A 50 -6.42 -10.57 -8.43
C ASP A 50 -6.07 -9.08 -8.25
N MET A 51 -4.78 -8.71 -8.23
CA MET A 51 -4.35 -7.30 -8.29
C MET A 51 -4.80 -6.62 -9.60
N LEU A 52 -4.71 -7.32 -10.73
CA LEU A 52 -5.12 -6.79 -12.03
C LEU A 52 -6.63 -6.55 -12.09
N TYR A 53 -7.44 -7.41 -11.47
CA TYR A 53 -8.88 -7.22 -11.35
C TYR A 53 -9.23 -5.99 -10.53
N LEU A 54 -8.57 -5.79 -9.37
CA LEU A 54 -8.75 -4.58 -8.57
C LEU A 54 -8.37 -3.33 -9.38
N ARG A 55 -7.21 -3.34 -10.05
CA ARG A 55 -6.80 -2.22 -10.92
C ARG A 55 -7.82 -1.92 -12.00
N ALA A 56 -8.33 -2.94 -12.68
CA ALA A 56 -9.31 -2.78 -13.76
C ALA A 56 -10.62 -2.19 -13.24
N PHE A 57 -11.11 -2.68 -12.10
CA PHE A 57 -12.32 -2.19 -11.45
C PHE A 57 -12.18 -0.72 -11.01
N GLU A 58 -11.09 -0.38 -10.34
CA GLU A 58 -10.85 0.98 -9.84
C GLU A 58 -10.67 1.97 -11.01
N THR A 59 -10.00 1.54 -12.09
CA THR A 59 -9.87 2.34 -13.31
C THR A 59 -11.21 2.56 -14.00
N MET A 60 -12.06 1.54 -14.05
CA MET A 60 -13.44 1.68 -14.54
C MET A 60 -14.22 2.72 -13.72
N LEU A 61 -14.12 2.67 -12.38
CA LEU A 61 -14.77 3.64 -11.51
C LEU A 61 -14.23 5.07 -11.73
N ASP A 62 -12.92 5.24 -11.91
CA ASP A 62 -12.32 6.55 -12.26
C ASP A 62 -12.92 7.12 -13.55
N GLN A 63 -13.02 6.31 -14.60
CA GLN A 63 -13.61 6.72 -15.88
C GLN A 63 -15.09 7.10 -15.72
N LEU A 64 -15.88 6.29 -15.01
CA LEU A 64 -17.27 6.63 -14.71
C LEU A 64 -17.40 7.94 -13.92
N LYS A 65 -16.50 8.20 -12.98
CA LYS A 65 -16.50 9.45 -12.19
C LYS A 65 -16.18 10.68 -13.01
N ARG A 66 -15.21 10.57 -13.91
CA ARG A 66 -14.69 11.71 -14.66
C ARG A 66 -15.48 11.98 -15.94
N GLU A 67 -15.94 10.93 -16.60
CA GLU A 67 -16.51 11.00 -17.94
C GLU A 67 -17.99 10.59 -17.97
N GLY A 68 -18.51 9.94 -16.92
CA GLY A 68 -19.89 9.47 -16.85
C GLY A 68 -20.20 8.29 -17.80
N VAL A 69 -19.16 7.69 -18.39
CA VAL A 69 -19.27 6.59 -19.35
C VAL A 69 -18.09 5.64 -19.20
N TYR A 70 -18.35 4.35 -19.31
CA TYR A 70 -17.33 3.31 -19.40
C TYR A 70 -17.77 2.27 -20.42
N ALA A 71 -16.90 1.92 -21.37
CA ALA A 71 -17.20 0.95 -22.43
C ALA A 71 -18.55 1.21 -23.14
N GLY A 72 -18.90 2.49 -23.34
CA GLY A 72 -20.18 2.91 -23.94
C GLY A 72 -21.39 2.89 -23.01
N ILE A 73 -21.25 2.38 -21.78
CA ILE A 73 -22.31 2.35 -20.77
C ILE A 73 -22.28 3.65 -19.97
N ARG A 74 -23.36 4.42 -20.04
CA ARG A 74 -23.50 5.67 -19.27
C ARG A 74 -23.98 5.38 -17.86
N TYR A 75 -23.29 5.93 -16.87
CA TYR A 75 -23.70 5.87 -15.48
C TYR A 75 -23.14 7.07 -14.71
N THR A 76 -24.03 7.79 -14.01
CA THR A 76 -23.66 8.94 -13.19
C THR A 76 -23.60 8.52 -11.73
N HIS A 77 -22.39 8.49 -11.16
CA HIS A 77 -22.20 8.15 -9.75
C HIS A 77 -22.10 9.43 -8.89
N ALA A 78 -23.19 9.82 -8.22
CA ALA A 78 -23.34 11.13 -7.57
C ALA A 78 -22.53 11.34 -6.27
N GLY A 79 -22.05 10.28 -5.60
CA GLY A 79 -21.29 10.38 -4.34
C GLY A 79 -19.79 10.62 -4.53
N PRO A 80 -18.98 10.70 -3.46
CA PRO A 80 -17.52 10.58 -3.57
C PRO A 80 -17.11 9.14 -3.95
N ALA A 81 -15.91 8.95 -4.51
CA ALA A 81 -15.27 7.64 -4.61
C ALA A 81 -13.84 7.73 -4.11
N HIS A 82 -13.42 6.74 -3.33
CA HIS A 82 -12.05 6.57 -2.87
C HIS A 82 -11.47 5.37 -3.62
N LEU A 83 -10.50 5.64 -4.48
CA LEU A 83 -9.91 4.62 -5.35
C LEU A 83 -8.60 4.15 -4.72
N SER A 84 -8.39 2.83 -4.68
CA SER A 84 -7.18 2.22 -4.11
C SER A 84 -6.10 1.95 -5.16
N ILE A 85 -6.08 2.75 -6.24
CA ILE A 85 -5.13 2.57 -7.36
C ILE A 85 -3.70 2.72 -6.82
N GLY A 86 -2.88 1.69 -7.02
CA GLY A 86 -1.51 1.62 -6.51
C GLY A 86 -1.37 0.97 -5.14
N GLN A 87 -2.47 0.53 -4.53
CA GLN A 87 -2.51 -0.19 -3.25
C GLN A 87 -3.00 -1.63 -3.39
N GLU A 88 -2.98 -2.20 -4.60
CA GLU A 88 -3.53 -3.53 -4.87
C GLU A 88 -2.81 -4.62 -4.06
N ALA A 89 -1.49 -4.48 -3.88
CA ALA A 89 -0.70 -5.40 -3.09
C ALA A 89 -1.10 -5.41 -1.60
N ALA A 90 -1.62 -4.30 -1.06
CA ALA A 90 -2.10 -4.24 0.33
C ALA A 90 -3.47 -4.90 0.51
N ALA A 91 -4.26 -5.00 -0.56
CA ALA A 91 -5.57 -5.65 -0.54
C ALA A 91 -5.50 -7.15 -0.84
N VAL A 92 -4.53 -7.58 -1.68
CA VAL A 92 -4.37 -8.97 -2.11
C VAL A 92 -3.36 -9.76 -1.29
N GLY A 93 -2.28 -9.10 -0.85
CA GLY A 93 -1.18 -9.73 -0.08
C GLY A 93 -1.60 -10.13 1.32
#